data_AF-A0A2U1M728-F1
#
_entry.id   AF-A0A2U1M728-F1
#
_cell.length_a   1.000
_cell.length_b   1.000
_cell.length_c   1.000
_cell.angle_alpha   90.00
_cell.angle_beta   90.00
_cell.angle_gamma   90.00
#
_symmetry.space_group_name_H-M   'P 1'
#
loop_
_entity.id
_entity.type
_entity.pdbx_description
1 polymer ?
#
loop_
_entity_poly.entity_id
_entity_poly.type
_entity_poly.pdbx_seq_one_letter_code
_entity_poly.pdbx_strand_id
1 'polypeptide(L)'
;MANLGYWQMKVSPGVWYLQLAPGRSSDLYILQDGQEMHLTKRITIDYLRGKPVHLGVVKKKGKEHERLLIPSDDDDSSRKQGDEESWNSNILKWASSLIGGNGQSKKSVSTKVDLPNYAQHTVPIFSLPQEWLWCESWCGNSTKSRAKTIDLCNNPMTKEPKLQGARRIVTEWPDLDLEARRFTSKILGEDVSPVEKVVSPPAQQEVPEEDLERKDEL
;
A
#
# COMPACT_ATOMS: atom_id res chain seq x y z
N MET A 1 18.89 1.87 -25.19
CA MET A 1 17.86 1.07 -24.52
C MET A 1 17.91 1.39 -23.04
N ALA A 2 16.77 1.68 -22.41
CA ALA A 2 16.70 1.92 -20.96
C ALA A 2 16.16 0.67 -20.27
N ASN A 3 16.80 0.25 -19.18
CA ASN A 3 16.29 -0.81 -18.32
C ASN A 3 15.29 -0.18 -17.34
N LEU A 4 14.00 -0.44 -17.55
CA LEU A 4 12.93 0.05 -16.68
C LEU A 4 12.55 -1.05 -15.70
N GLY A 5 12.48 -0.71 -14.42
CA GLY A 5 11.98 -1.57 -13.35
C GLY A 5 10.87 -0.85 -12.59
N TYR A 6 9.91 -1.61 -12.06
CA TYR A 6 8.90 -1.09 -11.14
C TYR A 6 9.16 -1.64 -9.74
N TRP A 7 8.94 -0.80 -8.73
CA TRP A 7 9.02 -1.21 -7.33
C TRP A 7 7.83 -0.60 -6.57
N GLN A 8 7.03 -1.47 -5.95
CA GLN A 8 5.96 -1.06 -5.04
C GLN A 8 6.43 -1.16 -3.59
N MET A 9 6.41 -0.04 -2.86
CA MET A 9 6.72 0.00 -1.43
C MET A 9 5.44 0.08 -0.59
N LYS A 10 5.41 -0.64 0.53
CA LYS A 10 4.38 -0.44 1.57
C LYS A 10 4.88 0.62 2.54
N VAL A 11 4.24 1.79 2.56
CA VAL A 11 4.70 2.98 3.27
C VAL A 11 3.53 3.69 3.95
N SER A 12 3.78 4.30 5.11
CA SER A 12 2.82 5.18 5.79
C SER A 12 2.80 6.57 5.14
N PRO A 13 1.69 7.33 5.25
CA PRO A 13 1.68 8.74 4.91
C PRO A 13 2.79 9.50 5.64
N GLY A 14 3.39 10.49 4.98
CA GLY A 14 4.49 11.28 5.52
C GLY A 14 5.58 11.63 4.51
N VAL A 15 6.69 12.17 5.02
CA VAL A 15 7.87 12.56 4.23
C VAL A 15 8.92 11.45 4.32
N TRP A 16 9.37 10.99 3.16
CA TRP A 16 10.35 9.91 3.01
C TRP A 16 11.57 10.41 2.24
N TYR A 17 12.75 9.88 2.58
CA TYR A 17 14.00 10.15 1.89
C TYR A 17 14.52 8.84 1.28
N LEU A 18 14.44 8.73 -0.05
CA LEU A 18 14.97 7.58 -0.76
C LEU A 18 16.45 7.76 -1.06
N GLN A 19 17.22 6.68 -0.92
CA GLN A 19 18.63 6.61 -1.28
C GLN A 19 18.93 5.23 -1.89
N LEU A 20 20.04 5.13 -2.62
CA LEU A 20 20.53 3.84 -3.07
C LEU A 20 20.91 2.97 -1.87
N ALA A 21 20.52 1.70 -1.91
CA ALA A 21 20.89 0.76 -0.87
C ALA A 21 22.42 0.66 -0.76
N PRO A 22 22.98 0.58 0.45
CA PRO A 22 24.43 0.44 0.64
C PRO A 22 24.99 -0.76 -0.14
N GLY A 23 26.06 -0.53 -0.89
CA GLY A 23 26.81 -1.57 -1.61
C GLY A 23 27.25 -1.13 -3.01
N ARG A 24 27.53 -2.10 -3.86
CA ARG A 24 28.11 -1.87 -5.20
C ARG A 24 27.25 -0.95 -6.07
N SER A 25 25.93 -0.98 -5.94
CA SER A 25 25.03 -0.07 -6.65
C SER A 25 25.20 1.39 -6.19
N SER A 26 25.29 1.66 -4.89
CA SER A 26 25.56 3.01 -4.36
C SER A 26 26.98 3.51 -4.67
N ASP A 27 27.93 2.60 -4.88
CA ASP A 27 29.31 2.96 -5.25
C ASP A 27 29.41 3.39 -6.71
N LEU A 28 28.64 2.75 -7.58
CA LEU A 28 28.69 2.98 -9.03
C LEU A 28 27.71 4.06 -9.52
N TYR A 29 26.57 4.22 -8.86
CA TYR A 29 25.48 5.06 -9.34
C TYR A 29 25.13 6.20 -8.37
N ILE A 30 24.50 7.25 -8.90
CA ILE A 30 23.88 8.34 -8.15
C ILE A 30 22.46 8.58 -8.68
N LEU A 31 21.56 9.04 -7.83
CA LEU A 31 20.20 9.37 -8.25
C LEU A 31 20.23 10.60 -9.15
N GLN A 32 19.41 10.57 -10.20
CA GLN A 32 19.22 11.68 -11.12
C GLN A 32 17.75 12.10 -11.12
N ASP A 33 17.51 13.39 -10.96
CA ASP A 33 16.20 14.01 -11.12
C ASP A 33 16.32 15.15 -12.15
N GLY A 34 15.97 14.87 -13.40
CA GLY A 34 16.23 15.79 -14.50
C GLY A 34 17.73 16.01 -14.73
N GLN A 35 18.20 17.26 -14.60
CA GLN A 35 19.62 17.61 -14.73
C GLN A 35 20.38 17.56 -13.40
N GLU A 36 19.69 17.45 -12.27
CA GLU A 36 20.33 17.47 -10.96
C GLU A 36 20.67 16.06 -10.47
N MET A 37 21.87 15.94 -9.88
CA MET A 37 22.34 14.71 -9.25
C MET A 37 22.18 14.83 -7.74
N HIS A 38 21.46 13.89 -7.14
CA HIS A 38 21.16 13.91 -5.71
C HIS A 38 21.61 12.61 -5.04
N LEU A 39 22.07 12.71 -3.79
CA LEU A 39 22.33 11.52 -2.97
C LEU A 39 21.02 10.92 -2.43
N THR A 40 20.02 11.77 -2.20
CA THR A 40 18.71 11.37 -1.67
C THR A 40 17.59 12.06 -2.44
N LYS A 41 16.47 11.38 -2.65
CA LYS A 41 15.25 11.96 -3.20
C LYS A 41 14.17 12.03 -2.13
N ARG A 42 13.67 13.24 -1.84
CA ARG A 42 12.55 13.43 -0.93
C ARG A 42 11.23 13.12 -1.64
N ILE A 43 10.40 12.28 -1.04
CA ILE A 43 9.06 11.94 -1.53
C ILE A 43 8.06 12.22 -0.43
N THR A 44 6.96 12.90 -0.77
CA THR A 44 5.85 13.15 0.14
C THR A 44 4.68 12.25 -0.24
N ILE A 45 4.15 11.53 0.76
CA ILE A 45 2.99 10.67 0.62
C ILE A 45 1.86 11.30 1.41
N ASP A 46 1.04 12.07 0.70
CA ASP A 46 -0.08 12.87 1.21
C ASP A 46 -1.45 12.38 0.71
N TYR A 47 -1.48 11.42 -0.23
CA TYR A 47 -2.72 10.93 -0.82
C TYR A 47 -2.71 9.42 -1.10
N LEU A 48 -3.87 8.76 -0.96
CA LEU A 48 -4.04 7.31 -1.15
C LEU A 48 -4.00 6.87 -2.63
N ARG A 49 -4.15 7.80 -3.57
CA ARG A 49 -3.81 7.56 -4.98
C ARG A 49 -2.33 7.85 -5.16
N GLY A 50 -1.50 6.84 -4.93
CA GLY A 50 -0.04 6.96 -5.02
C GLY A 50 0.39 7.60 -6.34
N LYS A 51 1.05 8.75 -6.27
CA LYS A 51 1.63 9.43 -7.44
C LYS A 51 2.81 8.58 -7.93
N PRO A 52 2.85 8.15 -9.21
CA PRO A 52 4.01 7.45 -9.75
C PRO A 52 5.24 8.36 -9.70
N VAL A 53 6.30 7.91 -9.04
CA VAL A 53 7.57 8.63 -8.97
C VAL A 53 8.57 7.94 -9.88
N HIS A 54 9.09 8.67 -10.85
CA HIS A 54 10.18 8.19 -11.69
C HIS A 54 11.53 8.49 -11.01
N LEU A 55 12.36 7.45 -10.92
CA LEU A 55 13.69 7.50 -10.32
C LEU A 55 14.70 7.12 -11.40
N GLY A 56 15.53 8.08 -11.78
CA GLY A 56 16.68 7.84 -12.64
C GLY A 56 17.93 7.55 -11.82
N VAL A 57 18.81 6.72 -12.35
CA VAL A 57 20.17 6.55 -11.84
C VAL A 57 21.15 6.68 -12.98
N VAL A 58 22.30 7.27 -12.70
CA VAL A 58 23.41 7.39 -13.65
C VAL A 58 24.71 7.01 -12.99
N LYS A 59 25.65 6.51 -13.79
CA LYS A 59 26.96 6.16 -13.28
C LYS A 59 27.70 7.41 -12.82
N LYS A 60 28.40 7.30 -11.71
CA LYS A 60 29.31 8.33 -11.23
C LYS A 60 30.46 8.51 -12.23
N LYS A 61 30.99 9.72 -12.29
CA LYS A 61 32.14 10.07 -13.15
C LYS A 61 33.32 9.14 -12.85
N GLY A 62 33.91 8.54 -13.89
CA GLY A 62 35.03 7.60 -13.76
C GLY A 62 34.62 6.16 -13.43
N LYS A 63 33.33 5.89 -13.23
CA LYS A 63 32.78 4.54 -13.04
C LYS A 63 32.07 4.02 -14.29
N GLU A 64 32.17 4.71 -15.43
CA GLU A 64 31.40 4.40 -16.64
C GLU A 64 31.67 2.98 -17.15
N HIS A 65 32.89 2.48 -16.99
CA HIS A 65 33.36 1.20 -17.49
C HIS A 65 33.14 0.04 -16.50
N GLU A 66 32.79 0.33 -15.24
CA GLU A 66 32.62 -0.71 -14.23
C GLU A 66 31.26 -1.40 -14.38
N ARG A 67 31.26 -2.74 -14.41
CA ARG A 67 30.02 -3.54 -14.47
C ARG A 67 29.41 -3.68 -13.08
N LEU A 68 28.08 -3.55 -13.02
CA LEU A 68 27.33 -3.74 -11.78
C LEU A 68 27.40 -5.20 -11.31
N LEU A 69 27.13 -6.14 -12.22
CA LEU A 69 27.21 -7.57 -11.95
C LEU A 69 28.63 -8.07 -12.21
N ILE A 70 29.20 -8.74 -11.22
CA ILE A 70 30.44 -9.50 -11.37
C ILE A 70 30.01 -10.88 -11.90
N PRO A 71 30.62 -11.42 -12.96
CA PRO A 71 30.38 -12.78 -13.37
C PRO A 71 30.67 -13.73 -12.21
N SER A 72 29.74 -14.65 -11.92
CA SER A 72 30.03 -15.81 -11.09
C SER A 72 30.80 -16.80 -11.95
N ASP A 73 32.06 -17.03 -11.64
CA ASP A 73 32.87 -18.06 -12.30
C ASP A 73 32.40 -19.45 -11.81
N ASP A 74 31.36 -19.99 -12.44
CA ASP A 74 30.98 -21.40 -12.35
C ASP A 74 31.04 -22.02 -13.74
N ASP A 75 32.27 -22.22 -14.23
CA ASP A 75 32.66 -23.21 -15.25
C ASP A 75 34.19 -23.22 -15.36
N ASP A 76 34.89 -23.89 -14.43
CA ASP A 76 35.90 -24.91 -14.73
C ASP A 76 36.51 -25.51 -13.45
N SER A 77 36.73 -26.82 -13.52
CA SER A 77 37.39 -27.67 -12.54
C SER A 77 38.86 -27.27 -12.26
N SER A 78 39.15 -26.68 -11.10
CA SER A 78 40.42 -26.95 -10.39
C SER A 78 40.42 -26.46 -8.94
N ARG A 79 40.84 -27.36 -8.04
CA ARG A 79 41.07 -27.10 -6.62
C ARG A 79 42.03 -25.93 -6.41
N LYS A 80 41.66 -24.98 -5.54
CA LYS A 80 42.54 -24.47 -4.47
C LYS A 80 41.73 -23.85 -3.34
N GLN A 81 42.14 -24.24 -2.15
CA GLN A 81 41.59 -23.94 -0.83
C GLN A 81 42.27 -22.67 -0.28
N GLY A 82 41.48 -21.78 0.33
CA GLY A 82 41.96 -20.58 1.01
C GLY A 82 40.79 -19.66 1.37
N ASP A 83 40.49 -19.60 2.66
CA ASP A 83 39.26 -19.15 3.30
C ASP A 83 39.04 -17.61 3.39
N GLU A 84 37.77 -17.29 3.74
CA GLU A 84 37.16 -16.06 4.29
C GLU A 84 36.66 -14.98 3.30
N GLU A 85 35.41 -15.04 2.82
CA GLU A 85 34.10 -14.78 3.50
C GLU A 85 34.01 -13.43 4.22
N SER A 86 33.01 -12.61 3.85
CA SER A 86 32.21 -11.76 4.77
C SER A 86 31.51 -10.56 4.09
N TRP A 87 31.07 -10.63 2.83
CA TRP A 87 30.19 -9.59 2.26
C TRP A 87 28.90 -10.21 1.72
N ASN A 88 28.02 -10.50 2.70
CA ASN A 88 26.56 -10.40 2.64
C ASN A 88 25.73 -11.68 2.47
N SER A 89 25.85 -12.62 3.42
CA SER A 89 24.79 -13.61 3.71
C SER A 89 23.42 -12.95 4.01
N ASN A 90 23.40 -11.67 4.42
CA ASN A 90 22.19 -10.88 4.59
C ASN A 90 21.55 -10.45 3.25
N ILE A 91 22.33 -10.23 2.18
CA ILE A 91 21.78 -9.81 0.88
C ILE A 91 21.14 -11.00 0.14
N LEU A 92 21.72 -12.19 0.30
CA LEU A 92 21.18 -13.42 -0.29
C LEU A 92 19.97 -13.95 0.50
N LYS A 93 19.86 -13.69 1.81
CA LYS A 93 18.68 -14.04 2.62
C LYS A 93 17.41 -13.26 2.24
N TRP A 94 17.49 -11.97 1.88
CA TRP A 94 16.29 -11.23 1.45
C TRP A 94 15.85 -11.61 0.03
N ALA A 95 16.78 -11.96 -0.86
CA ALA A 95 16.49 -12.29 -2.25
C ALA A 95 15.94 -13.72 -2.45
N SER A 96 16.27 -14.66 -1.55
CA SER A 96 15.83 -16.05 -1.64
C SER A 96 14.34 -16.27 -1.32
N SER A 97 13.65 -15.31 -0.71
CA SER A 97 12.20 -15.40 -0.47
C SER A 97 11.34 -15.01 -1.68
N LEU A 98 11.93 -14.59 -2.80
CA LEU A 98 11.18 -14.06 -3.96
C LEU A 98 11.40 -14.84 -5.27
N ILE A 99 12.32 -15.80 -5.34
CA ILE A 99 12.54 -16.61 -6.55
C ILE A 99 12.93 -18.04 -6.15
N GLY A 100 12.04 -19.02 -6.38
CA GLY A 100 12.40 -20.44 -6.24
C GLY A 100 11.23 -21.38 -6.05
N GLY A 101 10.54 -21.73 -7.14
CA GLY A 101 9.61 -22.85 -7.17
C GLY A 101 10.37 -24.18 -7.24
N ASN A 102 10.11 -25.09 -6.30
CA ASN A 102 9.47 -26.40 -6.50
C ASN A 102 9.76 -27.28 -5.26
N GLY A 103 8.71 -27.81 -4.61
CA GLY A 103 8.86 -28.74 -3.49
C GLY A 103 8.05 -28.36 -2.25
N GLN A 104 6.82 -28.87 -2.19
CA GLN A 104 5.99 -29.01 -0.99
C GLN A 104 5.98 -27.82 -0.01
N SER A 105 5.38 -26.70 -0.41
CA SER A 105 5.00 -25.68 0.57
C SER A 105 3.61 -26.01 1.10
N LYS A 106 3.54 -26.56 2.32
CA LYS A 106 2.37 -26.38 3.19
C LYS A 106 2.04 -24.89 3.16
N LYS A 107 0.90 -24.54 2.57
CA LYS A 107 0.37 -23.17 2.59
C LYS A 107 0.20 -22.74 4.05
N SER A 108 1.21 -22.10 4.61
CA SER A 108 1.01 -21.20 5.74
C SER A 108 0.53 -19.87 5.15
N VAL A 109 -0.73 -19.87 4.71
CA VAL A 109 -1.48 -18.61 4.73
C VAL A 109 -1.75 -18.36 6.20
N SER A 110 -0.84 -17.70 6.89
CA SER A 110 -1.20 -17.01 8.13
C SER A 110 -1.27 -15.53 7.77
N THR A 111 -2.40 -15.12 7.19
CA THR A 111 -2.67 -13.68 7.10
C THR A 111 -2.70 -13.12 8.53
N LYS A 112 -2.50 -11.80 8.68
CA LYS A 112 -2.53 -11.13 9.99
C LYS A 112 -3.79 -11.44 10.81
N VAL A 113 -4.87 -11.85 10.14
CA VAL A 113 -6.14 -12.21 10.76
C VAL A 113 -6.16 -13.68 11.18
N ASP A 114 -5.60 -14.59 10.36
CA ASP A 114 -5.65 -16.03 10.63
C ASP A 114 -4.70 -16.46 11.75
N LEU A 115 -3.56 -15.78 11.90
CA LEU A 115 -2.56 -16.17 12.89
C LEU A 115 -3.06 -15.98 14.34
N PRO A 116 -3.63 -14.82 14.74
CA PRO A 116 -4.27 -14.69 16.04
C PRO A 116 -5.41 -15.68 16.25
N ASN A 117 -6.26 -15.89 15.24
CA ASN A 117 -7.38 -16.83 15.33
C ASN A 117 -6.90 -18.28 15.56
N TYR A 118 -5.81 -18.69 14.93
CA TYR A 118 -5.21 -20.00 15.14
C TYR A 118 -4.57 -20.12 16.53
N ALA A 119 -3.87 -19.07 16.97
CA ALA A 119 -3.14 -19.07 18.24
C ALA A 119 -4.03 -18.86 19.48
N GLN A 120 -5.33 -18.61 19.32
CA GLN A 120 -6.25 -18.22 20.41
C GLN A 120 -6.31 -19.23 21.59
N HIS A 121 -6.03 -20.51 21.34
CA HIS A 121 -6.00 -21.54 22.38
C HIS A 121 -4.74 -21.52 23.24
N THR A 122 -3.68 -20.89 22.74
CA THR A 122 -2.36 -20.81 23.40
C THR A 122 -2.08 -19.40 23.91
N VAL A 123 -2.56 -18.38 23.21
CA VAL A 123 -2.44 -16.97 23.57
C VAL A 123 -3.83 -16.43 23.89
N PRO A 124 -4.10 -15.95 25.12
CA PRO A 124 -5.40 -15.41 25.47
C PRO A 124 -5.78 -14.22 24.58
N ILE A 125 -6.98 -14.28 23.99
CA ILE A 125 -7.58 -13.18 23.23
C ILE A 125 -8.85 -12.74 23.96
N PHE A 126 -8.93 -11.47 24.34
CA PHE A 126 -10.11 -10.89 24.97
C PHE A 126 -11.01 -10.27 23.92
N SER A 127 -12.28 -10.68 23.88
CA SER A 127 -13.27 -10.12 22.96
C SER A 127 -13.67 -8.71 23.38
N LEU A 128 -13.63 -7.78 22.44
CA LEU A 128 -14.19 -6.44 22.64
C LEU A 128 -15.72 -6.46 22.45
N PRO A 129 -16.46 -5.57 23.14
CA PRO A 129 -17.89 -5.37 22.86
C PRO A 129 -18.16 -5.03 21.39
N GLN A 130 -19.30 -5.48 20.85
CA GLN A 130 -19.65 -5.32 19.43
C GLN A 130 -19.68 -3.86 18.96
N GLU A 131 -19.95 -2.91 19.85
CA GLU A 131 -19.93 -1.47 19.55
C GLU A 131 -18.55 -0.95 19.09
N TRP A 132 -17.47 -1.68 19.34
CA TRP A 132 -16.13 -1.25 18.93
C TRP A 132 -15.89 -1.31 17.43
N LEU A 133 -16.62 -2.15 16.68
CA LEU A 133 -16.40 -2.36 15.25
C LEU A 133 -17.73 -2.57 14.52
N TRP A 134 -18.02 -1.70 13.55
CA TRP A 134 -19.18 -1.82 12.68
C TRP A 134 -18.75 -1.91 11.21
N CYS A 135 -19.43 -2.75 10.42
CA CYS A 135 -19.22 -2.88 8.98
C CYS A 135 -20.57 -3.16 8.32
N GLU A 136 -20.87 -2.45 7.23
CA GLU A 136 -22.18 -2.46 6.57
C GLU A 136 -22.59 -3.84 6.06
N SER A 137 -21.64 -4.66 5.59
CA SER A 137 -21.96 -5.97 5.03
C SER A 137 -22.39 -7.01 6.08
N TRP A 138 -22.01 -6.81 7.34
CA TRP A 138 -22.23 -7.81 8.41
C TRP A 138 -23.04 -7.27 9.60
N CYS A 139 -23.21 -5.96 9.70
CA CYS A 139 -23.93 -5.31 10.79
C CYS A 139 -25.20 -4.61 10.28
N GLY A 140 -26.28 -4.67 11.06
CA GLY A 140 -27.49 -3.93 10.76
C GLY A 140 -27.31 -2.40 10.91
N ASN A 141 -28.07 -1.62 10.15
CA ASN A 141 -27.99 -0.15 10.21
C ASN A 141 -28.43 0.41 11.58
N SER A 142 -29.26 -0.31 12.33
CA SER A 142 -29.69 0.06 13.69
C SER A 142 -28.55 0.10 14.71
N THR A 143 -27.46 -0.65 14.49
CA THR A 143 -26.31 -0.68 15.42
C THR A 143 -25.26 0.36 15.08
N LYS A 144 -25.36 1.03 13.93
CA LYS A 144 -24.39 2.01 13.44
C LYS A 144 -24.25 3.22 14.37
N SER A 145 -25.34 3.70 14.95
CA SER A 145 -25.34 4.85 15.86
C SER A 145 -24.57 4.60 17.16
N ARG A 146 -24.39 3.33 17.54
CA ARG A 146 -23.61 2.93 18.72
C ARG A 146 -22.16 2.57 18.38
N ALA A 147 -21.79 2.58 17.10
CA ALA A 147 -20.47 2.18 16.66
C ALA A 147 -19.41 3.22 17.05
N LYS A 148 -18.30 2.77 17.63
CA LYS A 148 -17.13 3.59 17.95
C LYS A 148 -16.16 3.68 16.77
N THR A 149 -16.09 2.63 15.96
CA THR A 149 -15.31 2.62 14.71
C THR A 149 -16.09 1.94 13.61
N ILE A 150 -15.88 2.39 12.37
CA ILE A 150 -16.50 1.86 11.17
C ILE A 150 -15.39 1.33 10.26
N ASP A 151 -15.43 0.04 9.96
CA ASP A 151 -14.59 -0.56 8.93
C ASP A 151 -15.32 -0.53 7.58
N LEU A 152 -14.64 0.03 6.57
CA LEU A 152 -15.07 0.00 5.18
C LEU A 152 -14.66 -1.36 4.57
N CYS A 153 -15.36 -2.38 5.06
CA CYS A 153 -15.26 -3.76 4.61
C CYS A 153 -15.73 -3.91 3.16
N ASN A 154 -15.19 -4.90 2.46
CA ASN A 154 -15.60 -5.18 1.09
C ASN A 154 -16.95 -5.91 1.10
N ASN A 155 -17.87 -5.48 0.24
CA ASN A 155 -19.13 -6.19 0.02
C ASN A 155 -18.92 -7.27 -1.07
N PRO A 156 -19.19 -8.56 -0.79
CA PRO A 156 -19.01 -9.64 -1.76
C PRO A 156 -20.01 -9.58 -2.93
N MET A 157 -21.16 -8.94 -2.73
CA MET A 157 -22.23 -8.80 -3.73
C MET A 157 -22.07 -7.55 -4.60
N THR A 158 -21.48 -6.48 -4.05
CA THR A 158 -21.34 -5.20 -4.76
C THR A 158 -19.88 -4.77 -4.83
N LYS A 159 -19.36 -4.53 -6.04
CA LYS A 159 -17.98 -4.02 -6.26
C LYS A 159 -17.90 -2.49 -6.12
N GLU A 160 -18.49 -1.94 -5.06
CA GLU A 160 -18.41 -0.51 -4.78
C GLU A 160 -16.97 -0.12 -4.40
N PRO A 161 -16.38 0.92 -5.02
CA PRO A 161 -15.07 1.43 -4.61
C PRO A 161 -15.11 2.02 -3.20
N LYS A 162 -14.05 1.81 -2.41
CA LYS A 162 -13.99 2.27 -1.00
C LYS A 162 -14.28 3.76 -0.78
N LEU A 163 -13.84 4.63 -1.70
CA LEU A 163 -14.10 6.08 -1.60
C LEU A 163 -15.58 6.42 -1.78
N GLN A 164 -16.28 5.68 -2.63
CA GLN A 164 -17.71 5.86 -2.83
C GLN A 164 -18.48 5.36 -1.60
N GLY A 165 -18.10 4.18 -1.10
CA GLY A 165 -18.62 3.65 0.16
C GLY A 165 -18.39 4.60 1.34
N ALA A 166 -17.20 5.19 1.47
CA ALA A 166 -16.89 6.14 2.54
C ALA A 166 -17.85 7.33 2.56
N ARG A 167 -18.11 7.95 1.39
CA ARG A 167 -19.03 9.10 1.25
C ARG A 167 -20.47 8.77 1.59
N ARG A 168 -20.90 7.54 1.30
CA ARG A 168 -22.27 7.06 1.52
C ARG A 168 -22.49 6.56 2.96
N ILE A 169 -21.50 5.86 3.50
CA ILE A 169 -21.58 5.21 4.81
C ILE A 169 -21.27 6.21 5.93
N VAL A 170 -20.30 7.10 5.76
CA VAL A 170 -19.87 8.02 6.83
C VAL A 170 -20.26 9.44 6.42
N THR A 171 -21.24 10.00 7.11
CA THR A 171 -21.88 11.29 6.77
C THR A 171 -20.91 12.47 6.81
N GLU A 172 -19.98 12.44 7.76
CA GLU A 172 -18.97 13.47 8.00
C GLU A 172 -17.73 13.33 7.09
N TRP A 173 -17.62 12.23 6.34
CA TRP A 173 -16.44 11.95 5.53
C TRP A 173 -16.15 13.02 4.46
N PRO A 174 -17.15 13.56 3.72
CA PRO A 174 -16.90 14.60 2.73
C PRO A 174 -16.30 15.88 3.33
N ASP A 175 -16.75 16.27 4.53
CA ASP A 175 -16.26 17.46 5.22
C ASP A 175 -14.82 17.25 5.70
N LEU A 176 -14.51 16.08 6.25
CA LEU A 176 -13.15 15.71 6.66
C LEU A 176 -12.18 15.62 5.47
N ASP A 177 -12.62 15.05 4.34
CA ASP A 177 -11.83 15.02 3.09
C ASP A 177 -11.57 16.46 2.57
N LEU A 178 -12.58 17.33 2.64
CA LEU A 178 -12.43 18.74 2.26
C LEU A 178 -11.47 19.51 3.19
N GLU A 179 -11.57 19.30 4.49
CA GLU A 179 -10.65 19.89 5.48
C GLU A 179 -9.21 19.46 5.22
N ALA A 180 -8.98 18.16 5.03
CA ALA A 180 -7.66 17.61 4.71
C ALA A 180 -7.10 18.23 3.43
N ARG A 181 -7.91 18.35 2.37
CA ARG A 181 -7.48 18.98 1.12
C ARG A 181 -7.13 20.45 1.30
N ARG A 182 -7.96 21.22 2.00
CA ARG A 182 -7.70 22.64 2.29
C ARG A 182 -6.40 22.81 3.06
N PHE A 183 -6.14 21.95 4.04
CA PHE A 183 -4.91 21.97 4.81
C PHE A 183 -3.69 21.65 3.94
N THR A 184 -3.78 20.61 3.11
CA THR A 184 -2.72 20.24 2.17
C THR A 184 -2.40 21.38 1.20
N SER A 185 -3.41 22.03 0.62
CA SER A 185 -3.18 23.15 -0.30
C SER A 185 -2.52 24.36 0.37
N LYS A 186 -2.87 24.68 1.63
CA LYS A 186 -2.20 25.73 2.41
C LYS A 186 -0.71 25.44 2.60
N ILE A 187 -0.33 24.17 2.80
CA ILE A 187 1.07 23.76 2.94
C ILE A 187 1.82 23.84 1.61
N LEU A 188 1.16 23.51 0.50
CA LEU A 188 1.78 23.47 -0.83
C LEU A 188 1.85 24.84 -1.52
N GLY A 189 1.17 25.87 -1.00
CA GLY A 189 1.14 27.20 -1.62
C GLY A 189 0.34 27.25 -2.91
N GLU A 190 -0.57 26.28 -3.12
CA GLU A 190 -1.49 26.25 -4.25
C GLU A 190 -2.78 26.97 -3.85
N ASP A 191 -3.09 28.10 -4.50
CA ASP A 191 -4.37 28.79 -4.34
C ASP A 191 -5.51 27.89 -4.85
N VAL A 192 -6.31 27.35 -3.93
CA VAL A 192 -7.46 26.53 -4.31
C VAL A 192 -8.58 27.44 -4.81
N SER A 193 -8.72 27.55 -6.14
CA SER A 193 -9.98 28.00 -6.74
C SER A 193 -11.10 27.03 -6.36
N PRO A 194 -12.28 27.50 -5.94
CA PRO A 194 -13.39 26.64 -5.54
C PRO A 194 -14.02 25.98 -6.78
N VAL A 195 -13.45 24.87 -7.22
CA VAL A 195 -14.04 24.04 -8.28
C VAL A 195 -14.58 22.76 -7.64
N GLU A 196 -15.87 22.54 -7.92
CA GLU A 196 -16.75 21.41 -7.52
C GLU A 196 -17.59 21.61 -6.25
N LYS A 197 -18.60 22.48 -6.36
CA LYS A 197 -19.91 22.16 -5.79
C LYS A 197 -20.38 20.85 -6.43
N VAL A 198 -20.54 19.85 -5.57
CA VAL A 198 -21.16 18.55 -5.78
C VAL A 198 -22.39 18.69 -6.68
N VAL A 199 -22.41 17.90 -7.76
CA VAL A 199 -23.59 17.62 -8.58
C VAL A 199 -24.72 17.15 -7.65
N SER A 200 -25.79 17.94 -7.57
CA SER A 200 -27.04 17.55 -6.93
C SER A 200 -27.56 16.23 -7.54
N PRO A 201 -28.10 15.29 -6.76
CA PRO A 201 -28.87 14.19 -7.33
C PRO A 201 -30.08 14.76 -8.09
N PRO A 202 -30.46 14.22 -9.26
CA PRO A 202 -31.73 14.61 -9.88
C PRO A 202 -32.89 14.23 -8.96
N ALA A 203 -33.87 15.13 -8.89
CA ALA A 203 -35.09 15.02 -8.11
C ALA A 203 -35.76 13.65 -8.31
N GLN A 204 -36.08 12.98 -7.20
CA GLN A 204 -36.96 11.82 -7.19
C GLN A 204 -38.37 12.30 -7.53
N GLN A 205 -38.95 11.74 -8.61
CA GLN A 205 -40.39 11.81 -8.83
C GLN A 205 -41.08 10.90 -7.82
N GLU A 206 -42.01 11.47 -7.07
CA GLU A 206 -42.97 10.77 -6.23
C GLU A 206 -43.78 9.78 -7.08
N VAL A 207 -43.87 8.54 -6.64
CA VAL A 207 -44.90 7.59 -7.07
C VAL A 207 -45.53 6.99 -5.80
N PRO A 208 -46.87 6.92 -5.69
CA PRO A 208 -47.56 6.77 -4.41
C PRO A 208 -47.49 5.36 -3.82
N GLU A 209 -47.70 5.32 -2.50
CA GLU A 209 -47.93 4.12 -1.71
C GLU A 209 -49.17 3.35 -2.19
N GLU A 210 -49.01 2.06 -2.45
CA GLU A 210 -50.09 1.09 -2.32
C GLU A 210 -49.60 -0.07 -1.45
N ASP A 211 -50.19 -0.14 -0.25
CA ASP A 211 -50.26 -1.31 0.61
C ASP A 211 -50.61 -2.56 -0.20
N LEU A 212 -49.95 -3.68 0.10
CA LEU A 212 -50.62 -4.98 0.23
C LEU A 212 -49.69 -5.95 0.96
N GLU A 213 -49.99 -6.14 2.25
CA GLU A 213 -49.56 -7.27 3.05
C GLU A 213 -49.92 -8.61 2.35
N ARG A 214 -48.94 -9.51 2.23
CA ARG A 214 -49.14 -10.95 2.43
C ARG A 214 -47.81 -11.70 2.59
N LYS A 215 -47.47 -11.99 3.85
CA LYS A 215 -47.18 -13.34 4.37
C LYS A 215 -47.09 -14.46 3.32
N ASP A 216 -45.94 -15.14 3.22
CA ASP A 216 -45.68 -16.45 3.86
C ASP A 216 -44.37 -17.11 3.34
N GLU A 217 -43.65 -17.71 4.29
CA GLU A 217 -42.81 -18.92 4.23
C GLU A 217 -42.14 -19.34 2.89
N LEU A 218 -40.79 -19.33 2.87
CA LEU A 218 -39.92 -20.54 2.84
C LEU A 218 -38.44 -20.17 3.01
#